data_AF-A0A693VQ25-F1
#
_entry.id   AF-A0A693VQ25-F1
#
_cell.length_a   1.000
_cell.length_b   1.000
_cell.length_c   1.000
_cell.angle_alpha   90.00
_cell.angle_beta   90.00
_cell.angle_gamma   90.00
#
_symmetry.space_group_name_H-M   'P 1'
#
loop_
_entity.id
_entity.type
_entity.pdbx_description
1 polymer ?
#
loop_
_entity_poly.entity_id
_entity_poly.type
_entity_poly.pdbx_seq_one_letter_code
_entity_poly.pdbx_strand_id
1 'polypeptide(L)'
;MTYFSLEFSILMIAFFAIYWTFKNDYKIQNILILIFSYIIYILINPYFALVLFIYTFFIHYFALLIFVRRKRYIFATCMAFIILNLCFFKYFPSIKGSVDEILNFFGLEFLNIDLVLPIGISFYTFTSITYLVEVYQKRRLESFLNLATFLSFFPTLLSGPIMRSSFFFEQAYQKREFKHANLIIILLVFGIVKKVLIANYLGIYAKSILDFPQSYNFIQLLSAVYAYAIQIYCDFSGYVDLVCAFALMLGFTLPPNFNMPYLAKNLKDFWARWHISLSTFIRDYIYIPLGGNRKGMPRTIVNILIAFILSGMWHGNTLAFIVWGLLHGIGIVFIHLLALSKFSLQKIPALGRFLTFQFVCFTWIFFYYSKNLEDAIEYFKACYYNFFQIPSYNDIYMLVAFGVLFMVYPLFINFKEYCIKILNLTPFLLKPFIIAFILLLVFAFMPDGIPDFIYSSF
;
A
#
# COMPACT_ATOMS: atom_id res chain seq x y z
N MET A 1 -13.68 -5.36 12.50
CA MET A 1 -13.04 -6.68 12.23
C MET A 1 -11.79 -6.46 11.39
N THR A 2 -10.65 -7.08 11.73
CA THR A 2 -9.38 -6.99 10.97
C THR A 2 -9.01 -8.36 10.39
N TYR A 3 -8.13 -8.42 9.38
CA TYR A 3 -7.73 -9.70 8.76
C TYR A 3 -6.88 -10.60 9.69
N PHE A 4 -6.38 -10.05 10.78
CA PHE A 4 -5.63 -10.77 11.80
C PHE A 4 -6.52 -11.24 12.95
N SER A 5 -7.82 -10.95 12.92
CA SER A 5 -8.73 -11.35 13.99
C SER A 5 -9.18 -12.80 13.85
N LEU A 6 -9.54 -13.41 14.99
CA LEU A 6 -10.01 -14.79 15.03
C LEU A 6 -11.35 -14.94 14.29
N GLU A 7 -12.24 -13.96 14.43
CA GLU A 7 -13.55 -13.92 13.77
C GLU A 7 -13.41 -13.95 12.26
N PHE A 8 -12.50 -13.15 11.70
CA PHE A 8 -12.21 -13.17 10.27
C PHE A 8 -11.68 -14.54 9.83
N SER A 9 -10.79 -15.14 10.61
CA SER A 9 -10.22 -16.46 10.30
C SER A 9 -11.29 -17.55 10.25
N ILE A 10 -12.21 -17.57 11.21
CA ILE A 10 -13.34 -18.52 11.26
C ILE A 10 -14.26 -18.32 10.05
N LEU A 11 -14.65 -17.06 9.77
CA LEU A 11 -15.49 -16.73 8.61
C LEU A 11 -14.83 -17.15 7.30
N MET A 12 -13.52 -16.94 7.17
CA MET A 12 -12.75 -17.30 6.00
C MET A 12 -12.70 -18.82 5.77
N ILE A 13 -12.50 -19.62 6.83
CA ILE A 13 -12.51 -21.09 6.75
C ILE A 13 -13.88 -21.59 6.28
N ALA A 14 -14.96 -21.09 6.88
CA ALA A 14 -16.33 -21.44 6.49
C ALA A 14 -16.61 -21.07 5.03
N PHE A 15 -16.21 -19.85 4.62
CA PHE A 15 -16.33 -19.39 3.25
C PHE A 15 -15.57 -20.28 2.26
N PHE A 16 -14.31 -20.65 2.55
CA PHE A 16 -13.53 -21.51 1.67
C PHE A 16 -14.13 -22.90 1.50
N ALA A 17 -14.69 -23.49 2.55
CA ALA A 17 -15.37 -24.78 2.48
C ALA A 17 -16.56 -24.73 1.50
N ILE A 18 -17.38 -23.68 1.58
CA ILE A 18 -18.50 -23.47 0.66
C ILE A 18 -17.98 -23.17 -0.75
N TYR A 19 -17.02 -22.26 -0.89
CA TYR A 19 -16.45 -21.82 -2.16
C TYR A 19 -15.91 -22.96 -3.02
N TRP A 20 -15.18 -23.90 -2.40
CA TRP A 20 -14.57 -25.02 -3.12
C TRP A 20 -15.53 -26.18 -3.40
N THR A 21 -16.72 -26.20 -2.78
CA THR A 21 -17.82 -27.11 -3.16
C THR A 21 -18.28 -26.83 -4.59
N PHE A 22 -18.22 -25.57 -5.03
CA PHE A 22 -18.62 -25.13 -6.38
C PHE A 22 -17.46 -24.98 -7.36
N LYS A 23 -16.36 -25.73 -7.19
CA LYS A 23 -15.14 -25.64 -8.03
C LYS A 23 -15.34 -25.80 -9.55
N ASN A 24 -16.47 -26.36 -9.97
CA ASN A 24 -16.78 -26.58 -11.39
C ASN A 24 -17.51 -25.40 -12.05
N ASP A 25 -18.00 -24.42 -11.27
CA ASP A 25 -18.72 -23.26 -11.79
C ASP A 25 -18.11 -21.95 -11.27
N TYR A 26 -17.32 -21.31 -12.13
CA TYR A 26 -16.68 -20.04 -11.78
C TYR A 26 -17.68 -18.90 -11.56
N LYS A 27 -18.90 -18.97 -12.12
CA LYS A 27 -19.92 -17.93 -11.95
C LYS A 27 -20.48 -17.97 -10.54
N ILE A 28 -20.79 -19.16 -10.03
CA ILE A 28 -21.20 -19.34 -8.63
C ILE A 28 -20.07 -18.89 -7.70
N GLN A 29 -18.83 -19.27 -8.00
CA GLN A 29 -17.66 -18.81 -7.23
C GLN A 29 -17.50 -17.28 -7.23
N ASN A 30 -17.76 -16.60 -8.34
CA ASN A 30 -17.74 -15.13 -8.39
C ASN A 30 -18.87 -14.51 -7.54
N ILE A 31 -20.09 -15.10 -7.57
CA ILE A 31 -21.20 -14.67 -6.70
C ILE A 31 -20.84 -14.86 -5.23
N LEU A 32 -20.22 -15.99 -4.87
CA LEU A 32 -19.77 -16.25 -3.51
C LEU A 32 -18.70 -15.24 -3.07
N ILE A 33 -17.74 -14.89 -3.94
CA ILE A 33 -16.76 -13.83 -3.67
C ILE A 33 -17.45 -12.49 -3.43
N LEU A 34 -18.44 -12.13 -4.26
CA LEU A 34 -19.20 -10.89 -4.12
C LEU A 34 -19.94 -10.86 -2.78
N ILE A 35 -20.71 -11.90 -2.46
CA ILE A 35 -21.46 -12.00 -1.20
C ILE A 35 -20.51 -11.89 -0.01
N PHE A 36 -19.43 -12.68 0.00
CA PHE A 36 -18.46 -12.66 1.08
C PHE A 36 -17.80 -11.29 1.22
N SER A 37 -17.44 -10.64 0.10
CA SER A 37 -16.87 -9.30 0.12
C SER A 37 -17.81 -8.28 0.76
N TYR A 38 -19.10 -8.28 0.39
CA TYR A 38 -20.10 -7.41 1.01
C TYR A 38 -20.35 -7.74 2.48
N ILE A 39 -20.31 -9.01 2.89
CA ILE A 39 -20.35 -9.40 4.31
C ILE A 39 -19.18 -8.75 5.07
N ILE A 40 -17.96 -8.81 4.54
CA ILE A 40 -16.79 -8.16 5.18
C ILE A 40 -17.02 -6.64 5.33
N TYR A 41 -17.51 -5.96 4.28
CA TYR A 41 -17.83 -4.54 4.36
C TYR A 41 -18.89 -4.24 5.43
N ILE A 42 -19.98 -5.02 5.49
CA ILE A 42 -21.06 -4.84 6.46
C ILE A 42 -20.55 -5.06 7.90
N LEU A 43 -19.74 -6.08 8.13
CA LEU A 43 -19.14 -6.38 9.44
C LEU A 43 -18.12 -5.33 9.89
N ILE A 44 -17.52 -4.58 8.96
CA ILE A 44 -16.69 -3.42 9.30
C ILE A 44 -17.59 -2.22 9.60
N ASN A 45 -18.45 -1.84 8.65
CA ASN A 45 -19.48 -0.83 8.82
C ASN A 45 -20.50 -0.93 7.66
N PRO A 46 -21.81 -1.12 7.93
CA PRO A 46 -22.85 -1.18 6.88
C PRO A 46 -22.88 0.05 5.95
N TYR A 47 -22.51 1.23 6.45
CA TYR A 47 -22.37 2.45 5.66
C TYR A 47 -21.37 2.28 4.50
N PHE A 48 -20.24 1.61 4.74
CA PHE A 48 -19.22 1.40 3.70
C PHE A 48 -19.72 0.48 2.59
N ALA A 49 -20.49 -0.56 2.94
CA ALA A 49 -21.12 -1.43 1.95
C ALA A 49 -22.11 -0.66 1.07
N LEU A 50 -22.92 0.21 1.69
CA LEU A 50 -23.90 1.04 0.97
C LEU A 50 -23.21 2.03 0.02
N VAL A 51 -22.17 2.73 0.50
CA VAL A 51 -21.39 3.67 -0.32
C VAL A 51 -20.76 2.95 -1.51
N LEU A 52 -20.16 1.78 -1.29
CA LEU A 52 -19.58 0.99 -2.38
C LEU A 52 -20.62 0.51 -3.40
N PHE A 53 -21.80 0.10 -2.94
CA PHE A 53 -22.89 -0.32 -3.82
C PHE A 53 -23.36 0.82 -4.73
N ILE A 54 -23.62 1.99 -4.14
CA ILE A 54 -24.00 3.21 -4.86
C ILE A 54 -22.88 3.62 -5.83
N TYR A 55 -21.64 3.60 -5.37
CA TYR A 55 -20.47 3.90 -6.20
C TYR A 55 -20.39 2.94 -7.41
N THR A 56 -20.57 1.64 -7.19
CA THR A 56 -20.56 0.62 -8.25
C THR A 56 -21.62 0.90 -9.32
N PHE A 57 -22.82 1.33 -8.91
CA PHE A 57 -23.87 1.75 -9.83
C PHE A 57 -23.42 2.92 -10.72
N PHE A 58 -22.82 3.96 -10.13
CA PHE A 58 -22.28 5.09 -10.90
C PHE A 58 -21.17 4.67 -11.86
N ILE A 59 -20.24 3.80 -11.44
CA ILE A 59 -19.18 3.30 -12.33
C ILE A 59 -19.76 2.49 -13.48
N HIS A 60 -20.77 1.66 -13.22
CA HIS A 60 -21.45 0.91 -14.27
C HIS A 60 -22.14 1.84 -15.28
N TYR A 61 -22.86 2.85 -14.77
CA TYR A 61 -23.50 3.87 -15.61
C TYR A 61 -22.48 4.66 -16.45
N PHE A 62 -21.37 5.09 -15.86
CA PHE A 62 -20.30 5.78 -16.59
C PHE A 62 -19.67 4.89 -17.65
N ALA A 63 -19.45 3.62 -17.36
CA ALA A 63 -18.95 2.66 -18.34
C ALA A 63 -19.90 2.54 -19.54
N LEU A 64 -21.21 2.42 -19.30
CA LEU A 64 -22.23 2.43 -20.37
C LEU A 64 -22.21 3.72 -21.17
N LEU A 65 -22.15 4.88 -20.50
CA LEU A 65 -22.15 6.19 -21.16
C LEU A 65 -20.91 6.37 -22.05
N ILE A 66 -19.73 6.00 -21.55
CA ILE A 66 -18.46 6.02 -22.30
C ILE A 66 -18.53 5.07 -23.50
N PHE A 67 -19.07 3.87 -23.29
CA PHE A 67 -19.20 2.84 -24.32
C PHE A 67 -20.10 3.30 -25.49
N VAL A 68 -21.26 3.87 -25.18
CA VAL A 68 -22.27 4.31 -26.17
C VAL A 68 -21.86 5.61 -26.86
N ARG A 69 -21.47 6.65 -26.12
CA ARG A 69 -21.32 8.01 -26.68
C ARG A 69 -19.98 8.26 -27.35
N ARG A 70 -18.91 7.60 -26.90
CA ARG A 70 -17.58 7.62 -27.54
C ARG A 70 -16.93 9.00 -27.65
N LYS A 71 -17.27 9.94 -26.78
CA LYS A 71 -16.69 11.29 -26.80
C LYS A 71 -15.66 11.47 -25.69
N ARG A 72 -14.54 12.13 -26.03
CA ARG A 72 -13.45 12.43 -25.09
C ARG A 72 -13.92 13.24 -23.88
N TYR A 73 -14.82 14.22 -24.09
CA TYR A 73 -15.33 15.05 -22.99
C TYR A 73 -16.16 14.24 -21.99
N ILE A 74 -16.96 13.27 -22.46
CA ILE A 74 -17.73 12.38 -21.58
C ILE A 74 -16.80 11.53 -20.72
N PHE A 75 -15.80 10.92 -21.34
CA PHE A 75 -14.77 10.18 -20.60
C PHE A 75 -14.08 11.07 -19.56
N ALA A 76 -13.69 12.29 -19.95
CA ALA A 76 -13.07 13.25 -19.03
C ALA A 76 -14.01 13.65 -17.88
N THR A 77 -15.30 13.87 -18.14
CA THR A 77 -16.29 14.19 -17.10
C THR A 77 -16.50 13.02 -16.13
N CYS A 78 -16.61 11.79 -16.63
CA CYS A 78 -16.70 10.60 -15.77
C CYS A 78 -15.45 10.44 -14.90
N MET A 79 -14.26 10.62 -15.49
CA MET A 79 -12.99 10.60 -14.77
C MET A 79 -12.90 11.71 -13.70
N ALA A 80 -13.35 12.92 -14.04
CA ALA A 80 -13.40 14.04 -13.09
C ALA A 80 -14.33 13.72 -11.93
N PHE A 81 -15.51 13.13 -12.18
CA PHE A 81 -16.46 12.78 -11.13
C PHE A 81 -15.89 11.77 -10.12
N ILE A 82 -15.23 10.70 -10.60
CA ILE A 82 -14.67 9.69 -9.69
C ILE A 82 -13.48 10.25 -8.87
N ILE A 83 -12.69 11.15 -9.46
CA ILE A 83 -11.59 11.83 -8.74
C ILE A 83 -12.18 12.81 -7.73
N LEU A 84 -13.20 13.59 -8.10
CA LEU A 84 -13.90 14.49 -7.18
C LEU A 84 -14.56 13.75 -6.04
N ASN A 85 -15.11 12.55 -6.29
CA ASN A 85 -15.65 11.70 -5.22
C ASN A 85 -14.57 11.30 -4.21
N LEU A 86 -13.40 10.83 -4.68
CA LEU A 86 -12.27 10.54 -3.80
C LEU A 86 -11.80 11.79 -3.04
N CYS A 87 -11.68 12.92 -3.73
CA CYS A 87 -11.28 14.18 -3.10
C CYS A 87 -12.31 14.64 -2.06
N PHE A 88 -13.60 14.53 -2.34
CA PHE A 88 -14.65 14.89 -1.40
C PHE A 88 -14.48 14.12 -0.09
N PHE A 89 -14.51 12.80 -0.14
CA PHE A 89 -14.39 12.00 1.09
C PHE A 89 -13.06 12.20 1.81
N LYS A 90 -11.97 12.45 1.08
CA LYS A 90 -10.64 12.59 1.67
C LYS A 90 -10.39 13.96 2.31
N TYR A 91 -10.86 15.03 1.68
CA TYR A 91 -10.53 16.40 2.09
C TYR A 91 -11.69 17.11 2.81
N PHE A 92 -12.93 16.65 2.65
CA PHE A 92 -14.11 17.28 3.26
C PHE A 92 -13.99 17.42 4.79
N PRO A 93 -13.53 16.40 5.56
CA PRO A 93 -13.40 16.55 7.02
C PRO A 93 -12.50 17.72 7.44
N SER A 94 -11.47 18.05 6.65
CA SER A 94 -10.55 19.15 6.97
C SER A 94 -11.04 20.53 6.54
N ILE A 95 -12.04 20.62 5.66
CA ILE A 95 -12.64 21.88 5.22
C ILE A 95 -14.04 22.12 5.78
N LYS A 96 -14.65 21.11 6.43
CA LYS A 96 -16.02 21.15 6.97
C LYS A 96 -16.24 22.39 7.85
N GLY A 97 -15.32 22.67 8.78
CA GLY A 97 -15.44 23.85 9.66
C GLY A 97 -15.52 25.17 8.89
N SER A 98 -14.68 25.37 7.88
CA SER A 98 -14.72 26.58 7.04
C SER A 98 -15.98 26.65 6.17
N VAL A 99 -16.52 25.50 5.73
CA VAL A 99 -17.79 25.43 4.99
C VAL A 99 -18.95 25.80 5.92
N ASP A 100 -18.96 25.28 7.14
CA ASP A 100 -19.99 25.58 8.14
C ASP A 100 -20.00 27.08 8.50
N GLU A 101 -18.83 27.71 8.65
CA GLU A 101 -18.71 29.16 8.87
C GLU A 101 -19.31 29.99 7.73
N ILE A 102 -19.02 29.61 6.47
CA ILE A 102 -19.55 30.30 5.28
C ILE A 102 -21.07 30.12 5.19
N LEU A 103 -21.58 28.92 5.45
CA LEU A 103 -23.02 28.65 5.37
C LEU A 103 -23.79 29.37 6.47
N ASN A 104 -23.25 29.40 7.70
CA ASN A 104 -23.81 30.17 8.81
C ASN A 104 -23.84 31.67 8.48
N PHE A 105 -22.84 32.19 7.76
CA PHE A 105 -22.85 33.57 7.27
C PHE A 105 -24.05 33.86 6.32
N PHE A 106 -24.48 32.87 5.53
CA PHE A 106 -25.68 32.98 4.69
C PHE A 106 -26.99 32.58 5.40
N GLY A 107 -26.97 32.33 6.71
CA GLY A 107 -28.13 31.90 7.48
C GLY A 107 -28.60 30.47 7.14
N LEU A 108 -27.72 29.65 6.56
CA LEU A 108 -27.98 28.26 6.24
C LEU A 108 -27.33 27.37 7.29
N GLU A 109 -28.12 26.61 8.05
CA GLU A 109 -27.59 25.58 8.94
C GLU A 109 -27.18 24.34 8.12
N PHE A 110 -25.91 23.97 8.18
CA PHE A 110 -25.47 22.71 7.59
C PHE A 110 -25.89 21.54 8.47
N LEU A 111 -26.39 20.46 7.85
CA LEU A 111 -26.63 19.20 8.56
C LEU A 111 -25.31 18.73 9.17
N ASN A 112 -25.27 18.56 10.49
CA ASN A 112 -24.09 18.06 11.19
C ASN A 112 -23.87 16.56 10.89
N ILE A 113 -23.37 16.27 9.69
CA ILE A 113 -23.05 14.93 9.22
C ILE A 113 -21.57 14.71 9.49
N ASP A 114 -21.25 13.74 10.35
CA ASP A 114 -19.89 13.24 10.50
C ASP A 114 -19.63 12.21 9.42
N LEU A 115 -19.07 12.70 8.31
CA LEU A 115 -18.75 11.87 7.15
C LEU A 115 -17.50 11.05 7.44
N VAL A 116 -17.68 9.75 7.73
CA VAL A 116 -16.58 8.81 7.89
C VAL A 116 -16.04 8.43 6.50
N LEU A 117 -14.71 8.51 6.32
CA LEU A 117 -14.04 8.08 5.09
C LEU A 117 -14.36 6.59 4.80
N PRO A 118 -15.01 6.27 3.67
CA PRO A 118 -15.34 4.90 3.33
C PRO A 118 -14.09 4.06 3.15
N ILE A 119 -14.04 2.91 3.82
CA ILE A 119 -12.87 2.05 3.78
C ILE A 119 -12.61 1.54 2.36
N GLY A 120 -11.35 1.61 1.92
CA GLY A 120 -10.95 1.17 0.58
C GLY A 120 -11.29 2.12 -0.57
N ILE A 121 -11.81 3.34 -0.30
CA ILE A 121 -12.19 4.30 -1.36
C ILE A 121 -11.09 4.63 -2.36
N SER A 122 -9.87 4.79 -1.88
CA SER A 122 -8.70 4.97 -2.75
C SER A 122 -8.53 3.80 -3.72
N PHE A 123 -8.66 2.57 -3.23
CA PHE A 123 -8.42 1.36 -4.03
C PHE A 123 -9.51 1.15 -5.07
N TYR A 124 -10.79 1.20 -4.68
CA TYR A 124 -11.87 1.05 -5.65
C TYR A 124 -11.97 2.23 -6.63
N THR A 125 -11.43 3.41 -6.27
CA THR A 125 -11.27 4.53 -7.22
C THR A 125 -10.20 4.20 -8.25
N PHE A 126 -9.03 3.72 -7.84
CA PHE A 126 -7.97 3.34 -8.77
C PHE A 126 -8.38 2.19 -9.70
N THR A 127 -9.02 1.15 -9.18
CA THR A 127 -9.53 0.05 -10.02
C THR A 127 -10.60 0.54 -11.00
N SER A 128 -11.48 1.44 -10.58
CA SER A 128 -12.48 2.09 -11.47
C SER A 128 -11.83 2.90 -12.58
N ILE A 129 -10.75 3.64 -12.28
CA ILE A 129 -9.95 4.33 -13.30
C ILE A 129 -9.40 3.32 -14.32
N THR A 130 -8.84 2.19 -13.86
CA THR A 130 -8.33 1.17 -14.79
C THR A 130 -9.42 0.63 -15.70
N TYR A 131 -10.60 0.34 -15.14
CA TYR A 131 -11.75 -0.19 -15.87
C TYR A 131 -12.31 0.81 -16.88
N LEU A 132 -12.57 2.07 -16.50
CA LEU A 132 -13.14 3.07 -17.40
C LEU A 132 -12.18 3.42 -18.55
N VAL A 133 -10.87 3.42 -18.29
CA VAL A 133 -9.86 3.57 -19.35
C VAL A 133 -9.92 2.38 -20.32
N GLU A 134 -10.07 1.15 -19.84
CA GLU A 134 -10.24 -0.01 -20.71
C GLU A 134 -11.55 0.02 -21.50
N VAL A 135 -12.66 0.46 -20.90
CA VAL A 135 -13.93 0.65 -21.63
C VAL A 135 -13.74 1.68 -22.76
N TYR A 136 -13.05 2.79 -22.47
CA TYR A 136 -12.78 3.84 -23.44
C TYR A 136 -11.86 3.38 -24.58
N GLN A 137 -10.77 2.69 -24.25
CA GLN A 137 -9.74 2.29 -25.23
C GLN A 137 -10.04 0.98 -25.95
N LYS A 138 -10.49 -0.05 -25.21
CA LYS A 138 -10.61 -1.44 -25.70
C LYS A 138 -12.05 -1.91 -25.87
N ARG A 139 -13.05 -1.09 -25.51
CA ARG A 139 -14.49 -1.42 -25.67
C ARG A 139 -14.91 -2.69 -24.91
N ARG A 140 -14.25 -3.01 -23.80
CA ARG A 140 -14.62 -4.14 -22.94
C ARG A 140 -15.57 -3.64 -21.85
N LEU A 141 -16.85 -3.93 -22.00
CA LEU A 141 -17.88 -3.62 -21.00
C LEU A 141 -18.20 -4.86 -20.19
N GLU A 142 -18.28 -4.73 -18.87
CA GLU A 142 -18.57 -5.82 -17.96
C GLU A 142 -19.95 -5.68 -17.32
N SER A 143 -20.55 -6.83 -16.97
CA SER A 143 -21.83 -6.86 -16.28
C SER A 143 -21.74 -6.20 -14.90
N PHE A 144 -22.88 -5.72 -14.38
CA PHE A 144 -22.93 -5.10 -13.05
C PHE A 144 -22.37 -6.01 -11.95
N LEU A 145 -22.70 -7.30 -11.97
CA LEU A 145 -22.24 -8.27 -10.97
C LEU A 145 -20.71 -8.49 -11.03
N ASN A 146 -20.14 -8.61 -12.23
CA ASN A 146 -18.70 -8.77 -12.39
C ASN A 146 -17.95 -7.51 -11.96
N LEU A 147 -18.48 -6.33 -12.31
CA LEU A 147 -17.93 -5.06 -11.87
C LEU A 147 -18.02 -4.91 -10.35
N ALA A 148 -19.15 -5.24 -9.74
CA ALA A 148 -19.32 -5.23 -8.29
C ALA A 148 -18.30 -6.16 -7.61
N THR A 149 -18.07 -7.35 -8.17
CA THR A 149 -17.07 -8.30 -7.66
C THR A 149 -15.66 -7.73 -7.76
N PHE A 150 -15.33 -7.05 -8.85
CA PHE A 150 -14.03 -6.41 -9.05
C PHE A 150 -13.79 -5.25 -8.07
N LEU A 151 -14.77 -4.37 -7.88
CA LEU A 151 -14.63 -3.21 -7.00
C LEU A 151 -14.68 -3.57 -5.51
N SER A 152 -15.40 -4.63 -5.15
CA SER A 152 -15.52 -5.10 -3.76
C SER A 152 -14.50 -6.16 -3.36
N PHE A 153 -13.64 -6.62 -4.27
CA PHE A 153 -12.77 -7.78 -4.08
C PHE A 153 -12.00 -7.75 -2.74
N PHE A 154 -12.48 -8.52 -1.76
CA PHE A 154 -12.04 -8.35 -0.37
C PHE A 154 -10.52 -8.52 -0.16
N PRO A 155 -9.75 -9.38 -0.87
CA PRO A 155 -8.32 -9.45 -0.63
C PRO A 155 -7.64 -8.09 -0.80
N THR A 156 -8.13 -7.25 -1.71
CA THR A 156 -7.55 -5.92 -1.96
C THR A 156 -8.21 -4.76 -1.20
N LEU A 157 -9.16 -5.05 -0.30
CA LEU A 157 -10.03 -4.09 0.38
C LEU A 157 -9.30 -2.88 1.01
N LEU A 158 -8.40 -3.13 1.96
CA LEU A 158 -7.77 -2.07 2.76
C LEU A 158 -6.57 -1.48 2.03
N SER A 159 -5.64 -2.35 1.63
CA SER A 159 -4.38 -1.96 0.97
C SER A 159 -3.74 -3.11 0.20
N GLY A 160 -4.48 -3.76 -0.70
CA GLY A 160 -3.89 -4.75 -1.59
C GLY A 160 -3.14 -4.12 -2.77
N PRO A 161 -2.47 -4.92 -3.60
CA PRO A 161 -1.94 -4.45 -4.87
C PRO A 161 -3.05 -3.88 -5.77
N ILE A 162 -2.84 -2.70 -6.36
CA ILE A 162 -3.77 -2.06 -7.29
C ILE A 162 -3.83 -2.90 -8.57
N MET A 163 -4.98 -3.52 -8.80
CA MET A 163 -5.18 -4.47 -9.89
C MET A 163 -5.71 -3.78 -11.14
N ARG A 164 -5.19 -4.17 -12.32
CA ARG A 164 -5.75 -3.76 -13.61
C ARG A 164 -7.00 -4.58 -13.91
N SER A 165 -8.04 -3.94 -14.46
CA SER A 165 -9.30 -4.60 -14.82
C SER A 165 -9.12 -5.82 -15.73
N SER A 166 -8.34 -5.71 -16.81
CA SER A 166 -8.09 -6.84 -17.72
C SER A 166 -7.49 -8.04 -17.01
N PHE A 167 -6.46 -7.80 -16.19
CA PHE A 167 -5.79 -8.85 -15.42
C PHE A 167 -6.74 -9.54 -14.44
N PHE A 168 -7.67 -8.80 -13.81
CA PHE A 168 -8.69 -9.40 -12.97
C PHE A 168 -9.69 -10.21 -13.78
N PHE A 169 -10.28 -9.63 -14.82
CA PHE A 169 -11.39 -10.26 -15.55
C PHE A 169 -10.95 -11.46 -16.40
N GLU A 170 -9.70 -11.49 -16.89
CA GLU A 170 -9.12 -12.69 -17.52
C GLU A 170 -9.14 -13.88 -16.57
N GLN A 171 -8.79 -13.67 -15.30
CA GLN A 171 -8.89 -14.69 -14.27
C GLN A 171 -10.36 -14.92 -13.90
N ALA A 172 -11.17 -13.86 -13.76
CA ALA A 172 -12.56 -13.93 -13.32
C ALA A 172 -13.43 -14.88 -14.15
N TYR A 173 -13.07 -15.09 -15.43
CA TYR A 173 -13.80 -15.93 -16.39
C TYR A 173 -13.22 -17.33 -16.59
N GLN A 174 -12.25 -17.73 -15.78
CA GLN A 174 -11.63 -19.05 -15.83
C GLN A 174 -12.08 -19.92 -14.66
N LYS A 175 -12.09 -21.24 -14.89
CA LYS A 175 -12.27 -22.23 -13.83
C LYS A 175 -11.16 -22.10 -12.79
N ARG A 176 -11.53 -22.17 -11.51
CA ARG A 176 -10.59 -22.02 -10.39
C ARG A 176 -9.84 -23.31 -10.14
N GLU A 177 -8.55 -23.18 -9.86
CA GLU A 177 -7.71 -24.29 -9.47
C GLU A 177 -6.95 -23.94 -8.20
N PHE A 178 -7.01 -24.82 -7.20
CA PHE A 178 -6.24 -24.65 -5.97
C PHE A 178 -4.80 -25.08 -6.25
N LYS A 179 -3.97 -24.11 -6.64
CA LYS A 179 -2.55 -24.30 -6.94
C LYS A 179 -1.68 -23.66 -5.86
N HIS A 180 -0.41 -24.07 -5.83
CA HIS A 180 0.63 -23.43 -5.02
C HIS A 180 0.40 -23.47 -3.49
N ALA A 181 -0.13 -24.57 -2.94
CA ALA A 181 -0.39 -24.73 -1.50
C ALA A 181 0.81 -24.34 -0.61
N ASN A 182 2.03 -24.74 -0.97
CA ASN A 182 3.22 -24.39 -0.19
C ASN A 182 3.57 -22.89 -0.28
N LEU A 183 3.34 -22.23 -1.42
CA LEU A 183 3.50 -20.78 -1.53
C LEU A 183 2.48 -20.05 -0.64
N ILE A 184 1.22 -20.51 -0.64
CA ILE A 184 0.15 -19.95 0.22
C ILE A 184 0.59 -20.01 1.69
N ILE A 185 1.05 -21.17 2.16
CA ILE A 185 1.54 -21.35 3.54
C ILE A 185 2.69 -20.38 3.84
N ILE A 186 3.70 -20.30 2.95
CA ILE A 186 4.85 -19.42 3.15
C ILE A 186 4.44 -17.94 3.18
N LEU A 187 3.50 -17.51 2.32
CA LEU A 187 2.99 -16.14 2.32
C LEU A 187 2.20 -15.81 3.59
N LEU A 188 1.37 -16.73 4.11
CA LEU A 188 0.69 -16.55 5.39
C LEU A 188 1.69 -16.39 6.54
N VAL A 189 2.67 -17.29 6.63
CA VAL A 189 3.69 -17.25 7.68
C VAL A 189 4.54 -15.98 7.58
N PHE A 190 4.98 -15.60 6.38
CA PHE A 190 5.75 -14.37 6.17
C PHE A 190 4.92 -13.13 6.49
N GLY A 191 3.65 -13.12 6.10
CA GLY A 191 2.72 -12.04 6.41
C GLY A 191 2.59 -11.82 7.92
N ILE A 192 2.37 -12.91 8.65
CA ILE A 192 2.26 -12.90 10.12
C ILE A 192 3.58 -12.47 10.77
N VAL A 193 4.71 -13.09 10.42
CA VAL A 193 6.02 -12.77 11.04
C VAL A 193 6.42 -11.32 10.78
N LYS A 194 6.31 -10.84 9.54
CA LYS A 194 6.67 -9.45 9.21
C LYS A 194 5.80 -8.44 9.94
N LYS A 195 4.48 -8.66 9.96
CA LYS A 195 3.54 -7.70 10.50
C LYS A 195 3.40 -7.78 12.02
N VAL A 196 3.09 -8.96 12.54
CA VAL A 196 2.78 -9.17 13.97
C VAL A 196 4.03 -9.09 14.84
N LEU A 197 5.19 -9.54 14.33
CA LEU A 197 6.42 -9.61 15.11
C LEU A 197 7.37 -8.45 14.75
N ILE A 198 7.89 -8.43 13.52
CA ILE A 198 8.95 -7.47 13.14
C ILE A 198 8.43 -6.03 13.19
N ALA A 199 7.32 -5.73 12.52
CA ALA A 199 6.82 -4.37 12.43
C ALA A 199 6.36 -3.83 13.79
N ASN A 200 5.71 -4.64 14.62
CA ASN A 200 5.27 -4.20 15.94
C ASN A 200 6.44 -3.85 16.86
N TYR A 201 7.46 -4.70 16.98
CA TYR A 201 8.63 -4.40 17.83
C TYR A 201 9.38 -3.16 17.36
N LEU A 202 9.63 -3.04 16.05
CA LEU A 202 10.30 -1.87 15.50
C LEU A 202 9.44 -0.61 15.63
N GLY A 203 8.11 -0.76 15.58
CA GLY A 203 7.17 0.33 15.82
C GLY A 203 7.19 0.82 17.26
N ILE A 204 7.20 -0.07 18.25
CA ILE A 204 7.32 0.29 19.66
C ILE A 204 8.65 1.03 19.90
N TYR A 205 9.76 0.47 19.39
CA TYR A 205 11.07 1.10 19.50
C TYR A 205 11.13 2.46 18.82
N ALA A 206 10.72 2.55 17.55
CA ALA A 206 10.70 3.81 16.80
C ALA A 206 9.84 4.85 17.51
N LYS A 207 8.62 4.50 17.93
CA LYS A 207 7.69 5.41 18.60
C LYS A 207 8.24 5.94 19.92
N SER A 208 8.85 5.09 20.75
CA SER A 208 9.44 5.51 22.04
C SER A 208 10.49 6.62 21.93
N ILE A 209 11.15 6.73 20.77
CA ILE A 209 12.19 7.71 20.48
C ILE A 209 11.64 8.88 19.65
N LEU A 210 10.94 8.58 18.54
CA LEU A 210 10.45 9.58 17.60
C LEU A 210 9.31 10.43 18.16
N ASP A 211 8.57 9.98 19.17
CA ASP A 211 7.55 10.82 19.82
C ASP A 211 8.19 11.89 20.74
N PHE A 212 9.46 11.73 21.15
CA PHE A 212 10.15 12.66 22.06
C PHE A 212 11.59 12.95 21.61
N PRO A 213 11.81 13.45 20.37
CA PRO A 213 13.13 13.46 19.75
C PRO A 213 14.16 14.32 20.50
N GLN A 214 13.71 15.36 21.21
CA GLN A 214 14.59 16.24 22.00
C GLN A 214 15.29 15.50 23.16
N SER A 215 14.74 14.38 23.63
CA SER A 215 15.25 13.64 24.80
C SER A 215 16.34 12.62 24.46
N TYR A 216 16.65 12.41 23.17
CA TYR A 216 17.50 11.33 22.71
C TYR A 216 18.70 11.83 21.91
N ASN A 217 19.82 11.11 22.00
CA ASN A 217 21.03 11.44 21.28
C ASN A 217 20.91 11.12 19.77
N PHE A 218 21.82 11.66 18.95
CA PHE A 218 21.79 11.47 17.50
C PHE A 218 21.79 10.00 17.04
N ILE A 219 22.52 9.11 17.73
CA ILE A 219 22.58 7.68 17.37
C ILE A 219 21.22 7.01 17.59
N GLN A 220 20.54 7.35 18.68
CA GLN A 220 19.20 6.84 18.98
C GLN A 220 18.18 7.34 17.95
N LEU A 221 18.22 8.63 17.62
CA LEU A 221 17.35 9.22 16.58
C LEU A 221 17.55 8.54 15.22
N LEU A 222 18.79 8.34 14.80
CA LEU A 222 19.11 7.65 13.56
C LEU A 222 18.62 6.20 13.55
N SER A 223 18.84 5.48 14.65
CA SER A 223 18.38 4.10 14.83
C SER A 223 16.85 4.00 14.81
N ALA A 224 16.15 4.99 15.38
CA ALA A 224 14.70 5.04 15.39
C ALA A 224 14.12 5.27 13.99
N VAL A 225 14.74 6.11 13.15
CA VAL A 225 14.33 6.28 11.74
C VAL A 225 14.59 5.00 10.93
N TYR A 226 15.70 4.29 11.18
CA TYR A 226 15.94 2.98 10.54
C TYR A 226 14.90 1.94 10.97
N ALA A 227 14.56 1.91 12.25
CA ALA A 227 13.49 1.07 12.77
C ALA A 227 12.16 1.40 12.09
N TYR A 228 11.82 2.69 11.98
CA TYR A 228 10.60 3.14 11.30
C TYR A 228 10.56 2.74 9.82
N ALA A 229 11.68 2.89 9.09
CA ALA A 229 11.77 2.47 7.70
C ALA A 229 11.48 0.95 7.56
N ILE A 230 12.11 0.11 8.41
CA ILE A 230 11.87 -1.32 8.36
C ILE A 230 10.44 -1.66 8.82
N GLN A 231 9.90 -0.96 9.84
CA GLN A 231 8.52 -1.11 10.29
C GLN A 231 7.54 -0.88 9.14
N ILE A 232 7.59 0.28 8.48
CA ILE A 232 6.64 0.62 7.41
C ILE A 232 6.72 -0.38 6.26
N TYR A 233 7.93 -0.87 5.94
CA TYR A 233 8.12 -1.93 4.96
C TYR A 233 7.50 -3.26 5.39
N CYS A 234 7.79 -3.72 6.61
CA CYS A 234 7.35 -5.03 7.10
C CYS A 234 5.85 -5.07 7.39
N ASP A 235 5.25 -4.01 7.91
CA ASP A 235 3.80 -3.93 8.11
C ASP A 235 3.07 -4.02 6.76
N PHE A 236 3.49 -3.22 5.78
CA PHE A 236 2.82 -3.19 4.49
C PHE A 236 3.12 -4.43 3.63
N SER A 237 4.39 -4.84 3.53
CA SER A 237 4.73 -6.07 2.81
C SER A 237 4.13 -7.30 3.47
N GLY A 238 4.01 -7.34 4.80
CA GLY A 238 3.38 -8.43 5.52
C GLY A 238 1.88 -8.51 5.24
N TYR A 239 1.19 -7.36 5.23
CA TYR A 239 -0.20 -7.29 4.78
C TYR A 239 -0.36 -7.75 3.33
N VAL A 240 0.51 -7.31 2.42
CA VAL A 240 0.48 -7.73 1.01
C VAL A 240 0.68 -9.25 0.87
N ASP A 241 1.62 -9.85 1.60
CA ASP A 241 1.84 -11.30 1.58
C ASP A 241 0.57 -12.05 2.02
N LEU A 242 -0.08 -11.58 3.10
CA LEU A 242 -1.34 -12.14 3.60
C LEU A 242 -2.45 -12.12 2.53
N VAL A 243 -2.70 -10.96 1.90
CA VAL A 243 -3.77 -10.84 0.91
C VAL A 243 -3.45 -11.54 -0.40
N CYS A 244 -2.16 -11.66 -0.77
CA CYS A 244 -1.72 -12.52 -1.87
C CYS A 244 -2.04 -14.00 -1.58
N ALA A 245 -1.85 -14.46 -0.34
CA ALA A 245 -2.23 -15.81 0.06
C ALA A 245 -3.75 -16.02 -0.06
N PHE A 246 -4.57 -15.08 0.40
CA PHE A 246 -6.02 -15.16 0.27
C PHE A 246 -6.49 -15.19 -1.20
N ALA A 247 -5.90 -14.34 -2.05
CA ALA A 247 -6.22 -14.37 -3.48
C ALA A 247 -5.84 -15.72 -4.12
N LEU A 248 -4.66 -16.28 -3.79
CA LEU A 248 -4.24 -17.60 -4.28
C LEU A 248 -5.16 -18.72 -3.81
N MET A 249 -5.66 -18.66 -2.58
CA MET A 249 -6.67 -19.60 -2.07
C MET A 249 -8.01 -19.51 -2.83
N LEU A 250 -8.30 -18.39 -3.48
CA LEU A 250 -9.44 -18.20 -4.38
C LEU A 250 -9.12 -18.54 -5.84
N GLY A 251 -7.89 -18.99 -6.15
CA GLY A 251 -7.46 -19.20 -7.54
C GLY A 251 -7.24 -17.90 -8.32
N PHE A 252 -6.97 -16.79 -7.64
CA PHE A 252 -6.52 -15.53 -8.23
C PHE A 252 -5.05 -15.27 -7.90
N THR A 253 -4.37 -14.58 -8.79
CA THR A 253 -3.04 -14.02 -8.55
C THR A 253 -3.14 -12.50 -8.47
N LEU A 254 -2.43 -11.90 -7.53
CA LEU A 254 -2.31 -10.44 -7.42
C LEU A 254 -0.99 -9.96 -8.04
N PRO A 255 -0.94 -8.73 -8.59
CA PRO A 255 0.31 -8.19 -9.08
C PRO A 255 1.33 -7.99 -7.95
N PRO A 256 2.63 -8.06 -8.23
CA PRO A 256 3.66 -7.87 -7.21
C PRO A 256 3.61 -6.44 -6.67
N ASN A 257 3.80 -6.27 -5.36
CA ASN A 257 3.85 -4.94 -4.75
C ASN A 257 5.21 -4.57 -4.16
N PHE A 258 5.98 -5.56 -3.73
CA PHE A 258 7.29 -5.35 -3.12
C PHE A 258 8.33 -6.30 -3.69
N ASN A 259 9.55 -5.80 -3.90
CA ASN A 259 10.68 -6.59 -4.35
C ASN A 259 12.00 -6.11 -3.71
N MET A 260 12.12 -6.36 -2.39
CA MET A 260 13.27 -5.97 -1.56
C MET A 260 13.73 -4.51 -1.80
N PRO A 261 12.88 -3.52 -1.51
CA PRO A 261 13.09 -2.12 -1.90
C PRO A 261 14.39 -1.51 -1.36
N TYR A 262 14.85 -1.94 -0.17
CA TYR A 262 16.11 -1.43 0.41
C TYR A 262 17.39 -2.02 -0.22
N LEU A 263 17.27 -2.92 -1.20
CA LEU A 263 18.40 -3.31 -2.06
C LEU A 263 18.62 -2.35 -3.23
N ALA A 264 17.72 -1.38 -3.43
CA ALA A 264 17.76 -0.46 -4.54
C ALA A 264 19.07 0.34 -4.60
N LYS A 265 19.65 0.45 -5.79
CA LYS A 265 20.94 1.15 -6.01
C LYS A 265 20.79 2.64 -6.32
N ASN A 266 19.56 3.09 -6.57
CA ASN A 266 19.17 4.48 -6.81
C ASN A 266 17.64 4.60 -6.61
N LEU A 267 17.12 5.83 -6.60
CA LEU A 267 15.69 6.08 -6.36
C LEU A 267 14.76 5.52 -7.45
N LYS A 268 15.22 5.43 -8.71
CA LYS A 268 14.42 4.80 -9.79
C LYS A 268 14.26 3.30 -9.54
N ASP A 269 15.31 2.63 -9.09
CA ASP A 269 15.29 1.22 -8.68
C ASP A 269 14.43 1.02 -7.41
N PHE A 270 14.46 1.97 -6.47
CA PHE A 270 13.60 1.94 -5.27
C PHE A 270 12.12 1.92 -5.64
N TRP A 271 11.67 2.86 -6.49
CA TRP A 271 10.26 2.93 -6.93
C TRP A 271 9.82 1.78 -7.85
N ALA A 272 10.78 1.06 -8.44
CA ALA A 272 10.52 -0.19 -9.14
C ALA A 272 10.37 -1.41 -8.22
N ARG A 273 10.62 -1.23 -6.91
CA ARG A 273 10.60 -2.28 -5.88
C ARG A 273 9.68 -1.99 -4.70
N TRP A 274 9.31 -0.73 -4.50
CA TRP A 274 8.40 -0.26 -3.46
C TRP A 274 7.03 0.06 -4.06
N HIS A 275 5.97 -0.45 -3.43
CA HIS A 275 4.56 -0.21 -3.80
C HIS A 275 4.33 -0.26 -5.32
N ILE A 276 4.85 -1.31 -5.96
CA ILE A 276 5.00 -1.43 -7.42
C ILE A 276 3.67 -1.22 -8.14
N SER A 277 2.55 -1.70 -7.59
CA SER A 277 1.24 -1.50 -8.22
C SER A 277 0.82 -0.02 -8.25
N LEU A 278 1.17 0.76 -7.22
CA LEU A 278 0.94 2.21 -7.20
C LEU A 278 1.91 2.94 -8.13
N SER A 279 3.21 2.62 -8.05
CA SER A 279 4.23 3.21 -8.91
C SER A 279 3.89 3.03 -10.39
N THR A 280 3.43 1.84 -10.78
CA THR A 280 2.99 1.55 -12.16
C THR A 280 1.63 2.20 -12.47
N PHE A 281 0.71 2.30 -11.52
CA PHE A 281 -0.52 3.09 -11.70
C PHE A 281 -0.22 4.55 -12.02
N ILE A 282 0.58 5.23 -11.19
CA ILE A 282 0.96 6.64 -11.39
C ILE A 282 1.69 6.82 -12.73
N ARG A 283 2.62 5.91 -13.05
CA ARG A 283 3.33 5.94 -14.33
C ARG A 283 2.36 5.89 -15.51
N ASP A 284 1.46 4.91 -15.53
CA ASP A 284 0.64 4.60 -16.70
C ASP A 284 -0.57 5.54 -16.85
N TYR A 285 -1.13 6.05 -15.74
CA TYR A 285 -2.38 6.83 -15.72
C TYR A 285 -2.19 8.32 -15.42
N ILE A 286 -1.01 8.74 -14.95
CA ILE A 286 -0.71 10.15 -14.67
C ILE A 286 0.49 10.61 -15.52
N TYR A 287 1.66 10.02 -15.30
CA TYR A 287 2.90 10.50 -15.89
C TYR A 287 2.96 10.35 -17.42
N ILE A 288 2.62 9.18 -17.98
CA ILE A 288 2.60 8.95 -19.43
C ILE A 288 1.56 9.85 -20.13
N PRO A 289 0.30 9.96 -19.63
CA PRO A 289 -0.68 10.89 -20.20
C PRO A 289 -0.28 12.36 -20.17
N LEU A 290 0.51 12.82 -19.18
CA LEU A 290 1.06 14.18 -19.13
C LEU A 290 2.15 14.45 -20.19
N GLY A 291 2.57 13.41 -20.92
CA GLY A 291 3.55 13.46 -22.00
C GLY A 291 4.84 12.69 -21.71
N GLY A 292 5.01 12.14 -20.50
CA GLY A 292 6.22 11.42 -20.08
C GLY A 292 7.49 12.21 -20.40
N ASN A 293 8.40 11.58 -21.14
CA ASN A 293 9.68 12.16 -21.61
C ASN A 293 9.61 12.84 -22.99
N ARG A 294 8.44 12.90 -23.65
CA ARG A 294 8.36 13.21 -25.09
C ARG A 294 8.57 14.69 -25.46
N LYS A 295 8.44 15.61 -24.50
CA LYS A 295 8.46 17.08 -24.74
C LYS A 295 9.71 17.75 -24.16
N GLY A 296 10.85 17.05 -24.17
CA GLY A 296 12.12 17.56 -23.69
C GLY A 296 12.27 17.58 -22.15
N MET A 297 13.45 18.00 -21.69
CA MET A 297 13.83 17.96 -20.28
C MET A 297 12.96 18.83 -19.36
N PRO A 298 12.65 20.10 -19.67
CA PRO A 298 11.81 20.92 -18.79
C PRO A 298 10.44 20.30 -18.53
N ARG A 299 9.78 19.79 -19.59
CA ARG A 299 8.48 19.14 -19.44
C ARG A 299 8.57 17.82 -18.69
N THR A 300 9.66 17.07 -18.88
CA THR A 300 9.93 15.84 -18.13
C THR A 300 10.02 16.10 -16.64
N ILE A 301 10.78 17.13 -16.24
CA ILE A 301 10.92 17.54 -14.83
C ILE A 301 9.55 17.88 -14.24
N VAL A 302 8.77 18.74 -14.92
CA VAL A 302 7.42 19.10 -14.47
C VAL A 302 6.52 17.87 -14.35
N ASN A 303 6.54 16.96 -15.32
CA ASN A 303 5.73 15.74 -15.29
C ASN A 303 6.12 14.83 -14.11
N ILE A 304 7.41 14.71 -13.80
CA ILE A 304 7.90 13.93 -12.63
C ILE A 304 7.41 14.57 -11.33
N LEU A 305 7.60 15.89 -11.17
CA LEU A 305 7.20 16.60 -9.96
C LEU A 305 5.69 16.51 -9.73
N ILE A 306 4.87 16.71 -10.78
CA ILE A 306 3.41 16.55 -10.69
C ILE A 306 3.05 15.13 -10.25
N ALA A 307 3.65 14.11 -10.85
CA ALA A 307 3.35 12.72 -10.51
C ALA A 307 3.64 12.39 -9.04
N PHE A 308 4.76 12.87 -8.51
CA PHE A 308 5.14 12.63 -7.11
C PHE A 308 4.38 13.51 -6.10
N ILE A 309 4.06 14.76 -6.43
CA ILE A 309 3.21 15.61 -5.59
C ILE A 309 1.81 14.98 -5.47
N LEU A 310 1.23 14.54 -6.59
CA LEU A 310 -0.06 13.82 -6.58
C LEU A 310 0.02 12.52 -5.79
N SER A 311 1.18 11.81 -5.82
CA SER A 311 1.41 10.65 -4.96
C SER A 311 1.39 11.03 -3.48
N GLY A 312 2.04 12.13 -3.09
CA GLY A 312 2.02 12.65 -1.73
C GLY A 312 0.61 13.02 -1.27
N MET A 313 -0.10 13.82 -2.07
CA MET A 313 -1.50 14.19 -1.81
C MET A 313 -2.42 12.95 -1.71
N TRP A 314 -2.13 11.89 -2.45
CA TRP A 314 -2.84 10.62 -2.32
C TRP A 314 -2.59 9.92 -0.98
N HIS A 315 -1.47 10.14 -0.30
CA HIS A 315 -1.26 9.61 1.05
C HIS A 315 -2.03 10.40 2.11
N GLY A 316 -1.94 11.73 2.14
CA GLY A 316 -2.74 12.56 3.04
C GLY A 316 -2.83 14.01 2.59
N ASN A 317 -3.57 14.82 3.34
CA ASN A 317 -3.86 16.22 2.97
C ASN A 317 -2.95 17.25 3.64
N THR A 318 -1.97 16.81 4.42
CA THR A 318 -1.05 17.69 5.13
C THR A 318 0.14 18.10 4.25
N LEU A 319 0.78 19.20 4.63
CA LEU A 319 1.97 19.70 3.92
C LEU A 319 3.14 18.70 3.97
N ALA A 320 3.24 17.91 5.04
CA ALA A 320 4.27 16.89 5.20
C ALA A 320 4.25 15.85 4.07
N PHE A 321 3.07 15.39 3.64
CA PHE A 321 2.95 14.47 2.49
C PHE A 321 3.30 15.13 1.15
N ILE A 322 2.97 16.41 0.98
CA ILE A 322 3.36 17.17 -0.23
C ILE A 322 4.88 17.31 -0.28
N VAL A 323 5.52 17.66 0.85
CA VAL A 323 6.99 17.75 0.97
C VAL A 323 7.64 16.40 0.71
N TRP A 324 7.12 15.32 1.30
CA TRP A 324 7.58 13.95 1.03
C TRP A 324 7.55 13.62 -0.47
N GLY A 325 6.43 13.91 -1.14
CA GLY A 325 6.28 13.71 -2.58
C GLY A 325 7.28 14.56 -3.37
N LEU A 326 7.38 15.85 -3.06
CA LEU A 326 8.30 16.78 -3.71
C LEU A 326 9.75 16.31 -3.60
N LEU A 327 10.20 15.88 -2.41
CA LEU A 327 11.56 15.38 -2.19
C LEU A 327 11.86 14.17 -3.07
N HIS A 328 10.96 13.19 -3.13
CA HIS A 328 11.13 12.06 -4.05
C HIS A 328 11.14 12.47 -5.53
N GLY A 329 10.29 13.44 -5.91
CA GLY A 329 10.27 14.02 -7.25
C GLY A 329 11.61 14.67 -7.62
N ILE A 330 12.16 15.50 -6.73
CA ILE A 330 13.49 16.12 -6.88
C ILE A 330 14.57 15.05 -6.97
N GLY A 331 14.52 14.03 -6.11
CA GLY A 331 15.47 12.92 -6.14
C GLY A 331 15.47 12.17 -7.48
N ILE A 332 14.29 11.92 -8.06
CA ILE A 332 14.19 11.28 -9.39
C ILE A 332 14.68 12.21 -10.50
N VAL A 333 14.39 13.52 -10.43
CA VAL A 333 14.94 14.51 -11.35
C VAL A 333 16.48 14.52 -11.28
N PHE A 334 17.05 14.48 -10.08
CA PHE A 334 18.49 14.41 -9.88
C PHE A 334 19.11 13.15 -10.50
N ILE A 335 18.51 11.97 -10.28
CA ILE A 335 18.94 10.73 -10.95
C ILE A 335 18.85 10.84 -12.48
N HIS A 336 17.82 11.51 -12.99
CA HIS A 336 17.65 11.72 -14.43
C HIS A 336 18.74 12.64 -15.01
N LEU A 337 19.12 13.70 -14.28
CA LEU A 337 20.21 14.60 -14.66
C LEU A 337 21.58 13.92 -14.57
N LEU A 338 21.84 13.15 -13.52
CA LEU A 338 23.07 12.35 -13.39
C LEU A 338 23.24 11.35 -14.54
N ALA A 339 22.15 10.77 -15.03
CA ALA A 339 22.21 9.87 -16.19
C ALA A 339 22.74 10.58 -17.46
N LEU A 340 22.60 11.90 -17.56
CA LEU A 340 23.15 12.70 -18.68
C LEU A 340 24.66 12.96 -18.54
N SER A 341 25.20 12.96 -17.31
CA SER A 341 26.62 13.30 -17.05
C SER A 341 27.59 12.10 -17.16
N LYS A 342 27.13 10.94 -17.65
CA LYS A 342 27.86 9.65 -17.69
C LYS A 342 28.33 9.12 -16.32
N PHE A 343 28.05 9.83 -15.22
CA PHE A 343 28.33 9.38 -13.87
C PHE A 343 27.26 8.35 -13.45
N SER A 344 27.70 7.17 -13.01
CA SER A 344 26.78 6.12 -12.60
C SER A 344 27.26 5.44 -11.32
N LEU A 345 26.52 5.70 -10.23
CA LEU A 345 26.66 4.99 -8.96
C LEU A 345 26.36 3.48 -9.09
N GLN A 346 25.82 3.02 -10.22
CA GLN A 346 25.65 1.59 -10.48
C GLN A 346 26.98 0.83 -10.50
N LYS A 347 28.09 1.52 -10.78
CA LYS A 347 29.45 0.95 -10.74
C LYS A 347 29.95 0.68 -9.32
N ILE A 348 29.34 1.30 -8.30
CA ILE A 348 29.66 1.09 -6.88
C ILE A 348 28.36 0.73 -6.14
N PRO A 349 27.86 -0.51 -6.32
CA PRO A 349 26.49 -0.87 -5.92
C PRO A 349 26.25 -0.77 -4.41
N ALA A 350 27.27 -1.01 -3.58
CA ALA A 350 27.16 -0.86 -2.13
C ALA A 350 26.93 0.60 -1.72
N LEU A 351 27.71 1.53 -2.28
CA LEU A 351 27.56 2.96 -2.02
C LEU A 351 26.22 3.48 -2.55
N GLY A 352 25.84 3.10 -3.78
CA GLY A 352 24.54 3.47 -4.35
C GLY A 352 23.37 2.99 -3.50
N ARG A 353 23.44 1.76 -2.96
CA ARG A 353 22.44 1.23 -2.03
C ARG A 353 22.40 2.02 -0.72
N PHE A 354 23.55 2.27 -0.13
CA PHE A 354 23.65 3.03 1.12
C PHE A 354 23.04 4.43 0.96
N LEU A 355 23.45 5.18 -0.06
CA LEU A 355 22.93 6.53 -0.33
C LEU A 355 21.42 6.53 -0.60
N THR A 356 20.93 5.54 -1.35
CA THR A 356 19.49 5.39 -1.62
C THR A 356 18.72 5.12 -0.33
N PHE A 357 19.24 4.23 0.52
CA PHE A 357 18.62 3.91 1.80
C PHE A 357 18.60 5.12 2.74
N GLN A 358 19.70 5.87 2.84
CA GLN A 358 19.73 7.11 3.64
C GLN A 358 18.74 8.15 3.15
N PHE A 359 18.67 8.38 1.83
CA PHE A 359 17.69 9.30 1.25
C PHE A 359 16.26 8.88 1.60
N VAL A 360 15.94 7.58 1.44
CA VAL A 360 14.61 7.05 1.71
C VAL A 360 14.27 7.17 3.21
N CYS A 361 15.20 6.84 4.11
CA CYS A 361 15.04 7.03 5.55
C CYS A 361 14.78 8.50 5.91
N PHE A 362 15.56 9.42 5.33
CA PHE A 362 15.35 10.86 5.50
C PHE A 362 13.95 11.29 5.05
N THR A 363 13.48 10.82 3.88
CA THR A 363 12.12 11.15 3.44
C THR A 363 11.05 10.57 4.36
N TRP A 364 11.27 9.39 4.94
CA TRP A 364 10.30 8.77 5.86
C TRP A 364 10.01 9.60 7.12
N ILE A 365 10.91 10.51 7.51
CA ILE A 365 10.68 11.45 8.63
C ILE A 365 9.40 12.26 8.39
N PHE A 366 9.20 12.79 7.18
CA PHE A 366 7.98 13.55 6.82
C PHE A 366 6.73 12.67 6.77
N PHE A 367 6.89 11.36 6.56
CA PHE A 367 5.79 10.42 6.58
C PHE A 367 5.39 10.04 8.01
N TYR A 368 6.38 9.91 8.93
CA TYR A 368 6.16 9.72 10.36
C TYR A 368 5.44 10.92 10.97
N TYR A 369 6.02 12.12 10.82
CA TYR A 369 5.47 13.39 11.27
C TYR A 369 4.48 13.95 10.24
N SER A 370 3.59 13.10 9.75
CA SER A 370 2.63 13.48 8.70
C SER A 370 1.57 14.46 9.19
N LYS A 371 1.26 14.50 10.50
CA LYS A 371 0.22 15.37 11.06
C LYS A 371 0.65 16.84 11.13
N ASN A 372 1.91 17.11 11.49
CA ASN A 372 2.45 18.44 11.60
C ASN A 372 3.87 18.49 11.00
N LEU A 373 4.10 19.41 10.07
CA LEU A 373 5.43 19.61 9.47
C LEU A 373 6.45 20.13 10.49
N GLU A 374 5.99 20.85 11.51
CA GLU A 374 6.85 21.41 12.55
C GLU A 374 7.56 20.30 13.34
N ASP A 375 6.88 19.19 13.65
CA ASP A 375 7.47 18.05 14.37
C ASP A 375 8.63 17.42 13.57
N ALA A 376 8.52 17.37 12.23
CA ALA A 376 9.62 16.93 11.38
C ALA A 376 10.83 17.88 11.47
N ILE A 377 10.58 19.19 11.56
CA ILE A 377 11.63 20.20 11.74
C ILE A 377 12.25 20.08 13.14
N GLU A 378 11.44 19.83 14.17
CA GLU A 378 11.92 19.58 15.54
C GLU A 378 12.81 18.36 15.64
N TYR A 379 12.49 17.28 14.91
CA TYR A 379 13.36 16.11 14.80
C TYR A 379 14.75 16.50 14.24
N PHE A 380 14.80 17.30 13.16
CA PHE A 380 16.09 17.75 12.61
C PHE A 380 16.85 18.68 13.56
N LYS A 381 16.15 19.56 14.29
CA LYS A 381 16.75 20.38 15.35
C LYS A 381 17.34 19.49 16.44
N ALA A 382 16.62 18.45 16.87
CA ALA A 382 17.12 17.49 17.86
C ALA A 382 18.38 16.78 17.37
N CYS A 383 18.40 16.30 16.12
CA CYS A 383 19.60 15.70 15.53
C CYS A 383 20.83 16.62 15.59
N TYR A 384 20.63 17.93 15.36
CA TYR A 384 21.70 18.91 15.41
C TYR A 384 22.15 19.21 16.85
N TYR A 385 21.22 19.55 17.74
CA TYR A 385 21.54 19.91 19.13
C TYR A 385 22.10 18.73 19.93
N ASN A 386 21.63 17.51 19.64
CA ASN A 386 22.00 16.31 20.36
C ASN A 386 23.14 15.53 19.65
N PHE A 387 23.79 16.12 18.65
CA PHE A 387 24.85 15.46 17.87
C PHE A 387 26.07 15.08 18.72
N PHE A 388 26.47 15.96 19.64
CA PHE A 388 27.63 15.76 20.51
C PHE A 388 27.30 15.09 21.86
N GLN A 389 26.03 14.73 22.09
CA GLN A 389 25.67 13.96 23.28
C GLN A 389 26.33 12.58 23.23
N ILE A 390 26.94 12.17 24.33
CA ILE A 390 27.66 10.89 24.40
C ILE A 390 26.65 9.73 24.36
N PRO A 391 26.70 8.88 23.33
CA PRO A 391 25.83 7.72 23.25
C PRO A 391 26.23 6.66 24.27
N SER A 392 25.26 5.91 24.79
CA SER A 392 25.54 4.73 25.58
C SER A 392 26.04 3.57 24.70
N TYR A 393 26.67 2.55 25.30
CA TYR A 393 27.07 1.35 24.56
C TYR A 393 25.88 0.66 23.88
N ASN A 394 24.71 0.65 24.53
CA ASN A 394 23.49 0.06 23.96
C ASN A 394 23.06 0.78 22.68
N ASP A 395 23.18 2.11 22.62
CA ASP A 395 22.82 2.88 21.43
C ASP A 395 23.73 2.53 20.25
N ILE A 396 25.04 2.39 20.52
CA ILE A 396 26.03 1.98 19.52
C ILE A 396 25.74 0.56 19.05
N TYR A 397 25.45 -0.39 19.95
CA TYR A 397 25.10 -1.76 19.59
C TYR A 397 23.85 -1.83 18.72
N MET A 398 22.84 -1.02 19.01
CA MET A 398 21.63 -0.92 18.18
C MET A 398 21.94 -0.40 16.77
N LEU A 399 22.73 0.67 16.65
CA LEU A 399 23.14 1.18 15.34
C LEU A 399 23.95 0.15 14.55
N VAL A 400 24.90 -0.54 15.21
CA VAL A 400 25.68 -1.62 14.60
C VAL A 400 24.77 -2.76 14.17
N ALA A 401 23.77 -3.14 14.95
CA ALA A 401 22.80 -4.18 14.58
C ALA A 401 22.04 -3.81 13.30
N PHE A 402 21.59 -2.56 13.14
CA PHE A 402 21.00 -2.09 11.88
C PHE A 402 22.00 -2.11 10.71
N GLY A 403 23.26 -1.73 10.97
CA GLY A 403 24.34 -1.83 9.97
C GLY A 403 24.59 -3.26 9.50
N VAL A 404 24.67 -4.21 10.44
CA VAL A 404 24.81 -5.65 10.15
C VAL A 404 23.60 -6.15 9.38
N LEU A 405 22.38 -5.79 9.81
CA LEU A 405 21.15 -6.17 9.10
C LEU A 405 21.16 -5.66 7.66
N PHE A 406 21.57 -4.42 7.42
CA PHE A 406 21.68 -3.85 6.08
C PHE A 406 22.70 -4.61 5.20
N MET A 407 23.82 -5.05 5.79
CA MET A 407 24.86 -5.81 5.09
C MET A 407 24.44 -7.26 4.79
N VAL A 408 23.67 -7.90 5.69
CA VAL A 408 23.18 -9.28 5.55
C VAL A 408 21.91 -9.35 4.70
N TYR A 409 21.11 -8.29 4.63
CA TYR A 409 19.85 -8.24 3.88
C TYR A 409 19.90 -8.81 2.44
N PRO A 410 20.96 -8.57 1.63
CA PRO A 410 21.07 -9.16 0.28
C PRO A 410 21.08 -10.69 0.25
N LEU A 411 21.52 -11.35 1.33
CA LEU A 411 21.56 -12.82 1.42
C LEU A 411 20.15 -13.42 1.45
N PHE A 412 19.12 -12.63 1.78
CA PHE A 412 17.74 -13.08 1.83
C PHE A 412 17.01 -13.06 0.48
N ILE A 413 17.69 -12.73 -0.64
CA ILE A 413 17.04 -12.59 -1.95
C ILE A 413 16.26 -13.82 -2.41
N ASN A 414 16.79 -15.01 -2.11
CA ASN A 414 16.17 -16.29 -2.47
C ASN A 414 15.49 -16.97 -1.27
N PHE A 415 15.40 -16.30 -0.11
CA PHE A 415 14.93 -16.91 1.14
C PHE A 415 13.53 -17.50 1.02
N LYS A 416 12.60 -16.76 0.40
CA LYS A 416 11.23 -17.25 0.13
C LYS A 416 11.24 -18.53 -0.69
N GLU A 417 12.05 -18.59 -1.75
CA GLU A 417 12.14 -19.76 -2.63
C GLU A 417 12.75 -20.96 -1.90
N TYR A 418 13.76 -20.74 -1.04
CA TYR A 418 14.32 -21.79 -0.21
C TYR A 418 13.28 -22.35 0.78
N CYS A 419 12.50 -21.50 1.45
CA CYS A 419 11.43 -21.95 2.34
C CYS A 419 10.37 -22.78 1.59
N ILE A 420 10.00 -22.38 0.37
CA ILE A 420 9.07 -23.15 -0.49
C ILE A 420 9.68 -24.50 -0.86
N LYS A 421 10.96 -24.55 -1.25
CA LYS A 421 11.67 -25.80 -1.55
C LYS A 421 11.71 -26.74 -0.36
N ILE A 422 12.03 -26.22 0.84
CA ILE A 422 12.01 -27.02 2.07
C ILE A 422 10.61 -27.60 2.31
N LEU A 423 9.56 -26.77 2.22
CA LEU A 423 8.18 -27.22 2.45
C LEU A 423 7.67 -28.19 1.36
N ASN A 424 8.21 -28.11 0.14
CA ASN A 424 7.95 -29.11 -0.92
C ASN A 424 8.52 -30.48 -0.55
N LEU A 425 9.69 -30.53 0.09
CA LEU A 425 10.34 -31.77 0.54
C LEU A 425 9.75 -32.32 1.84
N THR A 426 9.08 -31.48 2.63
CA THR A 426 8.44 -31.91 3.89
C THR A 426 7.21 -32.80 3.62
N PRO A 427 7.10 -33.98 4.27
CA PRO A 427 5.90 -34.82 4.24
C PRO A 427 4.64 -34.08 4.62
N PHE A 428 3.52 -34.34 3.94
CA PHE A 428 2.24 -33.64 4.14
C PHE A 428 1.77 -33.64 5.61
N LEU A 429 1.91 -34.78 6.30
CA LEU A 429 1.51 -34.94 7.70
C LEU A 429 2.34 -34.08 8.67
N LEU A 430 3.57 -33.71 8.32
CA LEU A 430 4.44 -32.88 9.18
C LEU A 430 4.19 -31.38 9.02
N LYS A 431 3.61 -30.94 7.90
CA LYS A 431 3.42 -29.51 7.61
C LYS A 431 2.58 -28.78 8.67
N PRO A 432 1.43 -29.32 9.14
CA PRO A 432 0.64 -28.66 10.17
C PRO A 432 1.42 -28.44 11.46
N PHE A 433 2.26 -29.39 11.87
CA PHE A 433 3.07 -29.27 13.09
C PHE A 433 4.14 -28.19 12.96
N ILE A 434 4.83 -28.10 11.81
CA ILE A 434 5.80 -27.03 11.55
C ILE A 434 5.12 -25.66 11.57
N ILE A 435 3.96 -25.53 10.92
CA ILE A 435 3.21 -24.27 10.89
C ILE A 435 2.72 -23.91 12.31
N ALA A 436 2.14 -24.86 13.04
CA ALA A 436 1.68 -24.66 14.41
C ALA A 436 2.83 -24.24 15.34
N PHE A 437 4.00 -24.86 15.20
CA PHE A 437 5.19 -24.48 15.97
C PHE A 437 5.63 -23.05 15.66
N ILE A 438 5.68 -22.65 14.38
CA ILE A 438 6.02 -21.27 13.99
C ILE A 438 4.99 -20.28 14.54
N LEU A 439 3.69 -20.59 14.43
CA LEU A 439 2.63 -19.72 14.96
C LEU A 439 2.67 -19.64 16.48
N LEU A 440 3.00 -20.73 17.17
CA LEU A 440 3.19 -20.73 18.63
C LEU A 440 4.37 -19.84 19.03
N LEU A 441 5.50 -19.90 18.30
CA LEU A 441 6.61 -18.98 18.52
C LEU A 441 6.19 -17.52 18.28
N VAL A 442 5.46 -17.25 17.20
CA VAL A 442 4.95 -15.88 16.97
C VAL A 442 4.05 -15.45 18.12
N PHE A 443 3.13 -16.29 18.57
CA PHE A 443 2.23 -15.97 19.66
C PHE A 443 2.98 -15.75 21.00
N ALA A 444 4.00 -16.56 21.27
CA ALA A 444 4.81 -16.44 22.48
C ALA A 444 5.69 -15.18 22.51
N PHE A 445 6.08 -14.66 21.34
CA PHE A 445 6.97 -13.51 21.19
C PHE A 445 6.28 -12.28 20.61
N MET A 446 4.96 -12.27 20.36
CA MET A 446 4.31 -11.06 19.87
C MET A 446 4.10 -10.08 21.03
N PRO A 447 4.24 -8.76 20.80
CA PRO A 447 3.81 -7.76 21.77
C PRO A 447 2.31 -7.86 22.06
N ASP A 448 1.89 -7.43 23.26
CA ASP A 448 0.48 -7.40 23.64
C ASP A 448 -0.34 -6.50 22.70
N GLY A 449 -1.57 -6.93 22.40
CA GLY A 449 -2.53 -6.19 21.57
C GLY A 449 -2.67 -6.70 20.14
N ILE A 450 -3.69 -6.20 19.44
CA ILE A 450 -3.90 -6.50 18.01
C ILE A 450 -3.05 -5.51 17.19
N PRO A 451 -2.21 -5.98 16.25
CA PRO A 451 -1.39 -5.09 15.41
C PRO A 451 -2.25 -4.12 14.59
N ASP A 452 -2.05 -2.83 14.78
CA ASP A 452 -2.60 -1.80 13.90
C ASP A 452 -1.94 -1.86 12.51
N PHE A 453 -2.64 -1.38 11.50
CA PHE A 453 -2.07 -1.24 10.14
C PHE A 453 -1.65 0.20 9.91
N ILE A 454 -0.35 0.44 9.67
CA ILE A 454 0.21 1.80 9.64
C ILE A 454 -0.43 2.66 8.55
N TYR A 455 -0.77 2.06 7.39
CA TYR A 455 -1.42 2.79 6.30
C TYR A 455 -2.89 3.13 6.56
N SER A 456 -3.53 2.53 7.57
CA SER A 456 -4.88 2.91 7.98
C SER A 456 -4.92 4.12 8.91
N SER A 457 -3.77 4.57 9.45
CA SER A 457 -3.68 5.73 10.34
C SER A 457 -3.39 7.06 9.66
N PHE A 458 -3.28 7.08 8.32
CA PHE A 458 -2.96 8.27 7.52
C PHE A 458 -4.15 8.80 6.71
#